data_AF-A0A928N0A9-F1
#
_entry.id   AF-A0A928N0A9-F1
#
_cell.length_a   1.000
_cell.length_b   1.000
_cell.length_c   1.000
_cell.angle_alpha   90.00
_cell.angle_beta   90.00
_cell.angle_gamma   90.00
#
_symmetry.space_group_name_H-M   'P 1'
#
loop_
_entity.id
_entity.type
_entity.pdbx_description
1 polymer ?
#
loop_
_entity_poly.entity_id
_entity_poly.type
_entity_poly.pdbx_seq_one_letter_code
_entity_poly.pdbx_strand_id
1 'polypeptide(L)'
;MAKKTLVPQAKAGLEKFKMEAASEVGVNLTNGYNGHLTSREAGSIGGQMVNLMMPEQQWKFQRINRNAYGHCTHITLSMVAGL
;
A
#
# COMPACT_ATOMS: atom_id res chain seq x y z
N MET A 1 -8.18 24.75 -2.19
CA MET A 1 -7.76 23.33 -2.14
C MET A 1 -9.01 22.47 -2.21
N ALA A 2 -9.17 21.67 -3.27
CA ALA A 2 -10.41 20.92 -3.50
C ALA A 2 -10.53 19.77 -2.48
N LYS A 3 -11.59 19.77 -1.66
CA LYS A 3 -12.01 18.58 -0.92
C LYS A 3 -12.44 17.55 -1.95
N LYS A 4 -11.58 16.56 -2.25
CA LYS A 4 -11.99 15.38 -3.02
C LYS A 4 -13.10 14.73 -2.21
N THR A 5 -14.34 14.85 -2.68
CA THR A 5 -15.52 14.31 -1.98
C THR A 5 -15.40 12.79 -1.93
N LEU A 6 -14.84 12.29 -0.84
CA LEU A 6 -14.88 10.88 -0.50
C LEU A 6 -16.35 10.48 -0.41
N VAL A 7 -16.72 9.45 -1.18
CA VAL A 7 -18.03 8.82 -1.11
C VAL A 7 -18.32 8.51 0.37
N PRO A 8 -19.44 8.98 0.95
CA PRO A 8 -19.69 8.88 2.40
C PRO A 8 -19.55 7.46 2.95
N GLN A 9 -19.96 6.47 2.15
CA GLN A 9 -19.85 5.04 2.45
C GLN A 9 -18.39 4.57 2.55
N ALA A 10 -17.48 5.12 1.75
CA ALA A 10 -16.06 4.76 1.77
C ALA A 10 -15.33 5.30 3.00
N LYS A 11 -15.84 6.36 3.65
CA LYS A 11 -15.22 6.94 4.86
C LYS A 11 -15.22 5.95 6.03
N ALA A 12 -16.33 5.25 6.25
CA ALA A 12 -16.45 4.29 7.33
C ALA A 12 -15.51 3.08 7.13
N GLY A 13 -15.38 2.60 5.89
CA GLY A 13 -14.43 1.54 5.55
C GLY A 13 -12.98 1.99 5.72
N LEU A 14 -12.65 3.21 5.30
CA LEU A 14 -11.32 3.77 5.42
C LEU A 14 -10.88 3.97 6.89
N GLU A 15 -11.77 4.40 7.77
CA GLU A 15 -11.47 4.54 9.19
C GLU A 15 -11.18 3.18 9.85
N LYS A 16 -11.95 2.13 9.52
CA LYS A 16 -11.67 0.77 10.01
C LYS A 16 -10.30 0.28 9.54
N PHE A 17 -10.03 0.45 8.24
CA PHE A 17 -8.76 0.04 7.63
C PHE A 17 -7.55 0.74 8.25
N LYS A 18 -7.68 2.04 8.54
CA LYS A 18 -6.64 2.82 9.21
C LYS A 18 -6.37 2.32 10.64
N MET A 19 -7.42 1.93 11.38
CA MET A 19 -7.28 1.39 12.73
C MET A 19 -6.62 0.00 12.72
N GLU A 20 -6.98 -0.85 11.76
CA GLU A 20 -6.34 -2.16 11.55
C GLU A 20 -4.85 -2.00 11.22
N ALA A 21 -4.52 -1.13 10.25
CA ALA A 21 -3.13 -0.84 9.88
C ALA A 21 -2.32 -0.28 11.07
N ALA A 22 -2.92 0.57 11.92
CA ALA A 22 -2.27 1.08 13.12
C ALA A 22 -2.02 -0.01 14.18
N SER A 23 -2.98 -0.93 14.34
CA SER A 23 -2.85 -2.06 15.25
C SER A 23 -1.72 -3.01 14.83
N GLU A 24 -1.56 -3.25 13.53
CA GLU A 24 -0.48 -4.10 13.00
C GLU A 24 0.91 -3.51 13.25
N VAL A 25 1.08 -2.19 13.07
CA VAL A 25 2.35 -1.51 13.34
C VAL A 25 2.58 -1.22 14.83
N GLY A 26 1.65 -1.61 15.70
CA GLY A 26 1.74 -1.42 17.16
C GLY A 26 1.61 0.03 17.62
N VAL A 27 1.03 0.92 16.80
CA VAL A 27 0.85 2.33 17.15
C VAL A 27 -0.56 2.54 17.69
N ASN A 28 -0.66 3.17 18.87
CA ASN A 28 -1.94 3.49 19.47
C ASN A 28 -2.60 4.69 18.79
N LEU A 29 -3.35 4.43 17.73
CA LEU A 29 -4.14 5.44 17.04
C LEU A 29 -5.54 5.54 17.66
N THR A 30 -5.98 6.76 17.98
CA THR A 30 -7.33 7.02 18.48
C THR A 30 -8.16 7.82 17.48
N ASN A 31 -9.48 7.79 17.59
CA ASN A 31 -10.38 8.68 16.83
C ASN A 31 -10.29 10.16 17.28
N GLY A 32 -9.54 10.45 18.34
CA GLY A 32 -9.33 11.78 18.91
C GLY A 32 -8.04 12.43 18.43
N TYR A 33 -7.43 13.22 19.32
CA TYR A 33 -6.19 13.94 19.03
C TYR A 33 -4.97 13.01 19.08
N ASN A 34 -4.26 12.90 17.95
CA ASN A 34 -3.05 12.08 17.82
C ASN A 34 -1.78 12.91 17.63
N GLY A 35 -1.76 14.19 18.03
CA GLY A 35 -0.59 15.06 17.83
C GLY A 35 0.61 14.73 18.72
N HIS A 36 0.48 13.76 19.62
CA HIS A 36 1.59 13.18 20.38
C HIS A 36 2.33 12.09 19.59
N LEU A 37 1.75 11.57 18.50
CA LEU A 37 2.43 10.58 17.64
C LEU A 37 3.59 11.25 16.91
N THR A 38 4.71 10.54 16.85
CA THR A 38 5.86 10.98 16.07
C THR A 38 5.55 10.90 14.57
N SER A 39 6.20 11.73 13.76
CA SER A 39 6.06 11.68 12.30
C SER A 39 6.39 10.31 11.72
N ARG A 40 7.29 9.57 12.37
CA ARG A 40 7.64 8.19 12.00
C ARG A 40 6.46 7.25 12.20
N GLU A 41 5.82 7.29 13.36
CA GLU A 41 4.67 6.43 13.66
C GLU A 41 3.48 6.72 12.75
N ALA A 42 3.14 8.00 12.57
CA ALA A 42 2.08 8.40 11.64
C ALA A 42 2.40 7.97 10.20
N GLY A 43 3.67 8.08 9.79
CA GLY A 43 4.14 7.60 8.49
C GLY A 43 4.06 6.08 8.34
N SER A 44 4.42 5.32 9.38
CA SER A 44 4.34 3.86 9.39
C SER A 44 2.90 3.35 9.20
N ILE A 45 1.91 3.99 9.83
CA ILE A 45 0.49 3.65 9.61
C ILE A 45 0.11 3.85 8.14
N GLY A 46 0.46 5.01 7.56
CA GLY A 46 0.17 5.31 6.16
C GLY A 46 0.87 4.36 5.17
N GLY A 47 2.11 3.96 5.48
CA GLY A 47 2.84 2.96 4.70
C GLY A 47 2.19 1.58 4.75
N GLN A 48 1.75 1.16 5.95
CA GLN A 48 1.08 -0.13 6.13
C GLN A 48 -0.26 -0.18 5.39
N MET A 49 -1.02 0.92 5.37
CA MET A 49 -2.24 1.03 4.56
C MET A 49 -1.98 0.80 3.07
N VAL A 50 -0.86 1.31 2.53
CA VAL A 50 -0.50 1.09 1.12
C VAL A 50 -0.06 -0.36 0.88
N ASN A 51 0.72 -0.94 1.79
CA ASN A 51 1.15 -2.34 1.70
C ASN A 51 -0.03 -3.32 1.72
N LEU A 52 -1.01 -3.10 2.61
CA LEU A 52 -2.23 -3.92 2.66
C LEU A 52 -3.09 -3.75 1.40
N MET A 53 -3.13 -2.55 0.81
CA MET A 53 -3.87 -2.29 -0.43
C MET A 53 -3.17 -2.87 -1.67
N MET A 54 -1.84 -2.93 -1.67
CA MET A 54 -1.01 -3.42 -2.77
C MET A 54 0.05 -4.40 -2.23
N PRO A 55 -0.34 -5.64 -1.88
CA PRO A 55 0.56 -6.60 -1.24
C PRO A 55 1.66 -7.12 -2.18
N GLU A 56 1.45 -7.02 -3.48
CA GLU A 56 2.41 -7.48 -4.49
C GLU A 56 2.63 -6.38 -5.54
N GLN A 57 3.88 -5.98 -5.71
CA GLN A 57 4.31 -5.17 -6.83
C GLN A 57 4.91 -6.06 -7.92
N GLN A 58 4.29 -6.05 -9.10
CA GLN A 58 4.77 -6.78 -10.26
C GLN A 58 5.31 -5.82 -11.33
N TRP A 59 6.50 -6.12 -11.85
CA TRP A 59 7.03 -5.51 -13.06
C TRP A 59 7.12 -6.55 -14.18
N LYS A 60 6.46 -6.25 -15.30
CA LYS A 60 6.42 -7.12 -16.48
C LYS A 60 7.25 -6.48 -17.59
N PHE A 61 8.28 -7.19 -18.04
CA PHE A 61 9.15 -6.74 -19.12
C PHE A 61 9.16 -7.74 -20.24
N GLN A 62 9.13 -7.21 -21.45
CA GLN A 62 9.20 -7.99 -22.67
C GLN A 62 10.68 -8.09 -23.10
N ARG A 63 11.26 -9.31 -23.17
CA ARG A 63 12.65 -9.53 -23.61
C ARG A 63 12.67 -10.34 -24.89
N ILE A 64 13.48 -9.91 -25.87
CA ILE A 64 13.72 -10.65 -27.10
C ILE A 64 14.56 -11.88 -26.76
N ASN A 65 14.12 -13.05 -27.20
CA ASN A 65 14.82 -14.31 -26.95
C ASN A 65 16.07 -14.39 -27.84
N ARG A 66 17.25 -14.55 -27.23
CA ARG A 66 18.53 -14.64 -27.95
C ARG A 66 18.73 -15.99 -28.67
N ASN A 67 17.97 -17.02 -28.28
CA ASN A 67 18.11 -18.38 -28.79
C ASN A 67 17.12 -18.71 -29.91
N ALA A 68 16.06 -17.91 -30.09
CA ALA A 68 15.04 -18.13 -31.10
C ALA A 68 14.64 -16.80 -31.76
N TYR A 69 14.99 -16.65 -33.04
CA TYR A 69 14.71 -15.44 -33.81
C TYR A 69 13.19 -15.19 -33.87
N GLY A 70 12.76 -13.96 -33.59
CA GLY A 70 11.34 -13.59 -33.59
C GLY A 70 10.56 -13.99 -32.32
N HIS A 71 11.19 -14.68 -31.36
CA HIS A 71 10.52 -15.01 -30.10
C HIS A 71 10.75 -13.96 -29.02
N CYS A 72 9.72 -13.80 -28.22
CA CYS A 72 9.75 -12.95 -27.06
C CYS A 72 9.39 -13.71 -25.79
N THR A 73 10.22 -13.56 -24.77
CA THR A 73 9.96 -14.06 -23.42
C THR A 73 9.51 -12.92 -22.52
N HIS A 74 8.37 -13.09 -21.85
CA HIS A 74 7.90 -12.16 -20.83
C HIS A 74 8.54 -12.52 -19.49
N ILE A 75 9.27 -11.58 -18.89
CA ILE A 75 9.85 -11.72 -17.55
C ILE A 75 8.97 -10.93 -16.59
N THR A 76 8.49 -11.59 -15.53
CA THR A 76 7.75 -10.95 -14.44
C THR A 76 8.63 -10.97 -13.19
N LEU A 77 8.90 -9.80 -12.62
CA LEU A 77 9.53 -9.64 -11.32
C LEU A 77 8.44 -9.25 -10.32
N SER A 78 8.21 -10.07 -9.31
CA SER A 78 7.27 -9.80 -8.22
C SER A 78 8.03 -9.51 -6.94
N MET A 79 7.80 -8.35 -6.33
CA MET A 79 8.15 -8.08 -4.94
C MET A 79 6.89 -8.23 -4.10
N VAL A 80 6.93 -9.16 -3.15
CA VAL A 80 5.89 -9.32 -2.13
C VAL A 80 6.30 -8.47 -0.93
N ALA A 81 5.41 -7.60 -0.46
CA ALA A 81 5.62 -6.90 0.79
C ALA A 81 5.69 -7.96 1.91
N GLY A 82 6.86 -8.12 2.51
CA GLY A 82 7.16 -9.22 3.43
C GLY A 82 6.33 -9.21 4.72
N LEU A 83 6.05 -10.43 5.20
CA LEU A 83 5.69 -10.78 6.59
C LEU A 83 6.86 -10.53 7.54
#